data_AF-A0A147JUC2-F1
#
_entry.id   AF-A0A147JUC2-F1
#
_cell.length_a   1.000
_cell.length_b   1.000
_cell.length_c   1.000
_cell.angle_alpha   90.00
_cell.angle_beta   90.00
_cell.angle_gamma   90.00
#
_symmetry.space_group_name_H-M   'P 1'
#
loop_
_entity.id
_entity.type
_entity.pdbx_description
1 polymer ?
#
loop_
_entity_poly.entity_id
_entity_poly.type
_entity_poly.pdbx_seq_one_letter_code
_entity_poly.pdbx_strand_id
1 'polypeptide(L)'
;MRGEYWHAAFWLLVVGSWVFGVAYGRWGGGGEFFVDLSQAVRVPSPLELGAWWQPLVYFAFTVLATFVLAQLFFGVGAAVFLFSRGIYDSVLITQLEQMVGGWSFPNIPANEFWVVLFIVLILAMNLPLCLWAAHLGTRRAINMWYRLRGRPLKPEVSAGPVPTLLLILAASVAAGLVGALIISYTQAF
;
A
#
# COMPACT_ATOMS: atom_id res chain seq x y z
N MET A 1 -15.93 -12.84 -21.15
CA MET A 1 -16.68 -11.58 -21.33
C MET A 1 -17.14 -10.96 -20.00
N ARG A 2 -18.36 -11.17 -19.44
CA ARG A 2 -18.82 -10.44 -18.21
C ARG A 2 -17.89 -10.48 -16.97
N GLY A 3 -17.12 -11.56 -16.77
CA GLY A 3 -16.23 -11.70 -15.60
C GLY A 3 -14.93 -10.90 -15.70
N GLU A 4 -14.41 -10.69 -16.90
CA GLU A 4 -13.19 -9.90 -17.15
C GLU A 4 -13.45 -8.41 -16.91
N TYR A 5 -14.64 -7.91 -17.26
CA TYR A 5 -15.03 -6.52 -16.99
C TYR A 5 -15.04 -6.21 -15.50
N TRP A 6 -15.56 -7.12 -14.65
CA TRP A 6 -15.52 -6.91 -13.19
C TRP A 6 -14.11 -6.93 -12.64
N HIS A 7 -13.24 -7.78 -13.18
CA HIS A 7 -11.83 -7.80 -12.80
C HIS A 7 -11.13 -6.48 -13.11
N ALA A 8 -11.30 -5.98 -14.34
CA ALA A 8 -10.73 -4.71 -14.78
C ALA A 8 -11.33 -3.54 -14.00
N ALA A 9 -12.64 -3.55 -13.74
CA ALA A 9 -13.32 -2.51 -12.97
C ALA A 9 -12.80 -2.43 -11.52
N PHE A 10 -12.52 -3.56 -10.85
CA PHE A 10 -11.94 -3.53 -9.51
C PHE A 10 -10.51 -3.00 -9.52
N TRP A 11 -9.69 -3.38 -10.51
CA TRP A 11 -8.35 -2.81 -10.64
C TRP A 11 -8.40 -1.31 -10.91
N LEU A 12 -9.30 -0.86 -11.79
CA LEU A 12 -9.49 0.55 -12.08
C LEU A 12 -9.95 1.32 -10.84
N LEU A 13 -10.85 0.75 -10.03
CA LEU A 13 -11.26 1.32 -8.75
C LEU A 13 -10.09 1.39 -7.76
N VAL A 14 -9.34 0.31 -7.58
CA VAL A 14 -8.21 0.21 -6.64
C VAL A 14 -7.09 1.17 -7.02
N VAL A 15 -6.58 1.06 -8.24
CA VAL A 15 -5.47 1.89 -8.74
C VAL A 15 -5.93 3.33 -8.92
N GLY A 16 -7.10 3.53 -9.52
CA GLY A 16 -7.67 4.86 -9.72
C GLY A 16 -7.84 5.61 -8.40
N SER A 17 -8.37 4.96 -7.36
CA SER A 17 -8.53 5.60 -6.05
C SER A 17 -7.19 6.05 -5.47
N TRP A 18 -6.16 5.23 -5.56
CA TRP A 18 -4.81 5.62 -5.15
C TRP A 18 -4.26 6.80 -5.97
N VAL A 19 -4.35 6.73 -7.31
CA VAL A 19 -3.89 7.82 -8.20
C VAL A 19 -4.61 9.13 -7.90
N PHE A 20 -5.93 9.10 -7.72
CA PHE A 20 -6.71 10.27 -7.32
C PHE A 20 -6.31 10.78 -5.95
N GLY A 21 -6.00 9.89 -5.00
CA GLY A 21 -5.45 10.26 -3.70
C GLY A 21 -4.13 10.99 -3.81
N VAL A 22 -3.20 10.49 -4.64
CA VAL A 22 -1.91 11.15 -4.90
C VAL A 22 -2.11 12.53 -5.52
N ALA A 23 -2.95 12.64 -6.55
CA ALA A 23 -3.24 13.92 -7.21
C ALA A 23 -3.88 14.93 -6.24
N TYR A 24 -4.85 14.48 -5.43
CA TYR A 24 -5.48 15.29 -4.42
C TYR A 24 -4.49 15.73 -3.34
N GLY A 25 -3.62 14.84 -2.86
CA GLY A 25 -2.57 15.20 -1.90
C GLY A 25 -1.57 16.22 -2.46
N ARG A 26 -1.27 16.14 -3.77
CA ARG A 26 -0.30 17.03 -4.43
C ARG A 26 -0.85 18.43 -4.71
N TRP A 27 -2.12 18.57 -5.07
CA TRP A 27 -2.70 19.83 -5.57
C TRP A 27 -3.97 20.30 -4.85
N GLY A 28 -4.59 19.44 -4.04
CA GLY A 28 -5.93 19.67 -3.47
C GLY A 28 -5.96 20.52 -2.20
N GLY A 29 -4.81 20.73 -1.53
CA GLY A 29 -4.70 21.66 -0.40
C GLY A 29 -5.63 21.34 0.79
N GLY A 30 -5.24 20.37 1.62
CA GLY A 30 -5.96 20.03 2.86
C GLY A 30 -6.44 18.57 2.88
N GLY A 31 -5.92 17.79 3.83
CA GLY A 31 -6.15 16.34 3.87
C GLY A 31 -5.92 15.69 5.23
N GLU A 32 -5.89 16.44 6.33
CA GLU A 32 -5.59 15.90 7.68
C GLU A 32 -6.45 14.69 8.02
N PHE A 33 -7.77 14.76 7.81
CA PHE A 33 -8.66 13.62 8.02
C PHE A 33 -8.24 12.37 7.22
N PHE A 34 -7.90 12.54 5.95
CA PHE A 34 -7.46 11.41 5.12
C PHE A 34 -6.05 10.94 5.47
N VAL A 35 -5.17 11.84 5.90
CA VAL A 35 -3.86 11.48 6.42
C VAL A 35 -4.00 10.66 7.71
N ASP A 36 -4.94 11.00 8.59
CA ASP A 36 -5.23 10.20 9.78
C ASP A 36 -5.83 8.85 9.42
N LEU A 37 -6.77 8.83 8.47
CA LEU A 37 -7.35 7.58 7.98
C LEU A 37 -6.30 6.67 7.33
N SER A 38 -5.29 7.26 6.67
CA SER A 38 -4.19 6.52 6.05
C SER A 38 -3.34 5.75 7.05
N GLN A 39 -3.33 6.12 8.34
CA GLN A 39 -2.60 5.39 9.38
C GLN A 39 -2.97 3.91 9.46
N ALA A 40 -4.20 3.56 9.09
CA ALA A 40 -4.66 2.17 9.07
C ALA A 40 -4.00 1.31 7.98
N VAL A 41 -3.46 1.93 6.92
CA VAL A 41 -2.99 1.24 5.71
C VAL A 41 -1.66 1.76 5.16
N ARG A 42 -0.99 2.69 5.86
CA ARG A 42 0.30 3.26 5.46
C ARG A 42 1.46 2.65 6.22
N VAL A 43 2.62 2.61 5.57
CA VAL A 43 3.90 2.43 6.25
C VAL A 43 4.40 3.83 6.63
N PRO A 44 4.74 4.10 7.91
CA PRO A 44 5.27 5.39 8.33
C PRO A 44 6.58 5.74 7.61
N SER A 45 6.91 7.03 7.59
CA SER A 45 8.17 7.51 7.06
C SER A 45 9.34 6.97 7.89
N PRO A 46 10.53 6.76 7.32
CA PRO A 46 11.68 6.24 8.06
C PRO A 46 12.06 7.15 9.25
N LEU A 47 11.75 8.45 9.17
CA LEU A 47 11.98 9.43 10.23
C LEU A 47 11.04 9.27 11.43
N GLU A 48 9.89 8.64 11.23
CA GLU A 48 8.91 8.34 12.29
C GLU A 48 9.16 6.98 12.97
N LEU A 49 10.07 6.16 12.42
CA LEU A 49 10.34 4.83 12.93
C LEU A 49 11.38 4.86 14.05
N GLY A 50 10.93 4.54 15.27
CA GLY A 50 11.76 4.53 16.47
C GLY A 50 12.58 3.25 16.66
N ALA A 51 12.32 2.18 15.91
CA ALA A 51 13.05 0.91 16.06
C ALA A 51 13.21 0.15 14.73
N TRP A 52 14.37 -0.47 14.56
CA TRP A 52 14.77 -1.22 13.36
C TRP A 52 13.81 -2.35 12.95
N TRP A 53 13.07 -2.95 13.88
CA TRP A 53 12.14 -4.06 13.59
C TRP A 53 10.77 -3.59 13.09
N GLN A 54 10.41 -2.32 13.30
CA GLN A 54 9.09 -1.77 12.95
C GLN A 54 8.72 -1.95 11.46
N PRO A 55 9.62 -1.78 10.47
CA PRO A 55 9.33 -2.06 9.07
C PRO A 55 8.77 -3.46 8.83
N LEU A 56 9.25 -4.48 9.53
CA LEU A 56 8.78 -5.85 9.37
C LEU A 56 7.29 -5.98 9.70
N VAL A 57 6.87 -5.30 10.76
CA VAL A 57 5.47 -5.29 11.22
C VAL A 57 4.61 -4.41 10.31
N TYR A 58 5.05 -3.19 10.01
CA TYR A 58 4.28 -2.27 9.17
C TYR A 58 4.08 -2.82 7.75
N PHE A 59 5.11 -3.42 7.14
CA PHE A 59 4.96 -3.96 5.79
C PHE A 59 3.94 -5.08 5.71
N ALA A 60 3.90 -5.97 6.72
CA ALA A 60 2.94 -7.07 6.75
C ALA A 60 1.52 -6.62 7.14
N PHE A 61 1.40 -5.81 8.20
CA PHE A 61 0.09 -5.40 8.71
C PHE A 61 -0.62 -4.40 7.80
N THR A 62 0.09 -3.54 7.07
CA THR A 62 -0.55 -2.66 6.09
C THR A 62 -1.20 -3.44 4.94
N VAL A 63 -0.52 -4.46 4.42
CA VAL A 63 -1.07 -5.38 3.41
C VAL A 63 -2.29 -6.11 3.96
N LEU A 64 -2.19 -6.66 5.18
CA LEU A 64 -3.29 -7.36 5.83
C LEU A 64 -4.49 -6.44 6.09
N ALA A 65 -4.25 -5.25 6.65
CA ALA A 65 -5.28 -4.26 6.94
C ALA A 65 -5.98 -3.84 5.65
N THR A 66 -5.23 -3.58 4.58
CA THR A 66 -5.80 -3.23 3.27
C THR A 66 -6.71 -4.34 2.74
N PHE A 67 -6.30 -5.60 2.83
CA PHE A 67 -7.14 -6.74 2.47
C PHE A 67 -8.43 -6.79 3.31
N VAL A 68 -8.29 -6.70 4.64
CA VAL A 68 -9.42 -6.83 5.58
C VAL A 68 -10.41 -5.70 5.39
N LEU A 69 -9.95 -4.45 5.29
CA LEU A 69 -10.81 -3.28 5.10
C LEU A 69 -11.51 -3.32 3.74
N ALA A 70 -10.81 -3.72 2.68
CA ALA A 70 -11.44 -3.96 1.38
C ALA A 70 -12.52 -5.06 1.46
N GLN A 71 -12.29 -6.10 2.27
CA GLN A 71 -13.24 -7.19 2.43
C GLN A 71 -14.47 -6.79 3.26
N LEU A 72 -14.27 -6.15 4.43
CA LEU A 72 -15.33 -5.80 5.39
C LEU A 72 -16.31 -4.78 4.82
N PHE A 73 -15.81 -3.82 4.04
CA PHE A 73 -16.64 -2.78 3.42
C PHE A 73 -17.02 -3.08 1.97
N PHE A 74 -17.05 -4.36 1.58
CA PHE A 74 -17.51 -4.81 0.26
C PHE A 74 -16.87 -4.09 -0.93
N GLY A 75 -15.57 -3.79 -0.84
CA GLY A 75 -14.81 -3.08 -1.87
C GLY A 75 -14.83 -1.55 -1.74
N VAL A 76 -15.81 -0.95 -1.08
CA VAL A 76 -15.82 0.52 -0.81
C VAL A 76 -14.63 0.90 0.07
N GLY A 77 -14.30 0.05 1.03
CA GLY A 77 -13.11 0.23 1.87
C GLY A 77 -11.83 0.30 1.04
N ALA A 78 -11.71 -0.47 -0.04
CA ALA A 78 -10.54 -0.40 -0.92
C ALA A 78 -10.40 1.01 -1.51
N ALA A 79 -11.49 1.59 -2.04
CA ALA A 79 -11.44 2.94 -2.61
C ALA A 79 -11.04 3.99 -1.57
N VAL A 80 -11.72 4.01 -0.42
CA VAL A 80 -11.49 5.03 0.61
C VAL A 80 -10.08 4.94 1.21
N PHE A 81 -9.64 3.74 1.59
CA PHE A 81 -8.35 3.57 2.25
C PHE A 81 -7.17 3.70 1.27
N LEU A 82 -7.34 3.32 -0.01
CA LEU A 82 -6.30 3.55 -1.01
C LEU A 82 -6.21 5.01 -1.45
N PHE A 83 -7.34 5.72 -1.49
CA PHE A 83 -7.35 7.16 -1.68
C PHE A 83 -6.63 7.87 -0.53
N SER A 84 -6.96 7.54 0.72
CA SER A 84 -6.31 8.11 1.89
C SER A 84 -4.82 7.79 1.92
N ARG A 85 -4.44 6.55 1.58
CA ARG A 85 -3.04 6.16 1.40
C ARG A 85 -2.35 6.96 0.28
N GLY A 86 -3.01 7.17 -0.85
CA GLY A 86 -2.48 7.96 -1.95
C GLY A 86 -2.17 9.40 -1.53
N ILE A 87 -3.00 10.01 -0.70
CA ILE A 87 -2.72 11.34 -0.11
C ILE A 87 -1.43 11.30 0.71
N TYR A 88 -1.25 10.29 1.57
CA TYR A 88 0.00 10.13 2.32
C TYR A 88 1.21 9.85 1.44
N ASP A 89 1.08 8.97 0.45
CA ASP A 89 2.15 8.64 -0.50
C ASP A 89 2.58 9.89 -1.28
N SER A 90 1.69 10.86 -1.54
CA SER A 90 2.05 12.14 -2.15
C SER A 90 3.03 12.96 -1.30
N VAL A 91 2.96 12.84 0.04
CA VAL A 91 3.90 13.46 0.98
C VAL A 91 5.26 12.77 0.88
N LEU A 92 5.28 11.43 0.84
CA LEU A 92 6.51 10.65 0.65
C LEU A 92 7.19 10.97 -0.69
N ILE A 93 6.41 11.11 -1.77
CA ILE A 93 6.91 11.48 -3.11
C ILE A 93 7.50 12.89 -3.06
N THR A 94 6.81 13.85 -2.44
CA THR A 94 7.30 15.23 -2.31
C THR A 94 8.59 15.28 -1.48
N GLN A 95 8.69 14.51 -0.39
CA GLN A 95 9.90 14.39 0.41
C GLN A 95 11.07 13.81 -0.41
N LEU A 96 10.80 12.77 -1.19
CA LEU A 96 11.80 12.15 -2.07
C LEU A 96 12.29 13.14 -3.14
N GLU A 97 11.38 13.89 -3.78
CA GLU A 97 11.72 14.95 -4.75
C GLU A 97 12.61 16.03 -4.13
N GLN A 98 12.29 16.46 -2.90
CA GLN A 98 13.06 17.49 -2.19
C GLN A 98 14.47 17.01 -1.79
N MET A 99 14.59 15.79 -1.26
CA MET A 99 15.88 15.23 -0.87
C MET A 99 16.77 15.03 -2.10
N VAL A 100 16.27 14.34 -3.13
CA VAL A 100 17.04 14.06 -4.35
C VAL A 100 17.37 15.35 -5.10
N GLY A 101 16.46 16.32 -5.13
CA GLY A 101 16.70 17.63 -5.75
C GLY A 101 17.77 18.46 -5.03
N GLY A 102 18.03 18.19 -3.75
CA GLY A 102 19.08 18.84 -2.95
C GLY A 102 20.47 18.22 -3.07
N TRP A 103 20.61 17.07 -3.74
CA TRP A 103 21.89 16.36 -3.82
C TRP A 103 22.87 17.05 -4.78
N SER A 104 24.11 17.24 -4.31
CA SER A 104 25.23 17.73 -5.12
C SER A 104 26.33 16.66 -5.19
N PHE A 105 26.53 16.04 -6.34
CA PHE A 105 27.58 15.03 -6.51
C PHE A 105 28.99 15.66 -6.39
N PRO A 106 29.95 15.03 -5.67
CA PRO A 106 29.89 13.69 -5.06
C PRO A 106 29.39 13.65 -3.61
N ASN A 107 28.99 14.78 -3.03
CA ASN A 107 28.67 14.90 -1.61
C ASN A 107 27.19 14.60 -1.34
N ILE A 108 26.83 13.31 -1.33
CA ILE A 108 25.48 12.84 -0.95
C ILE A 108 25.51 12.43 0.53
N PRO A 109 24.68 13.04 1.39
CA PRO A 109 24.61 12.65 2.80
C PRO A 109 24.08 11.21 2.93
N ALA A 110 24.86 10.35 3.59
CA ALA A 110 24.56 8.91 3.70
C ALA A 110 23.19 8.64 4.36
N ASN A 111 22.78 9.46 5.33
CA ASN A 111 21.47 9.32 5.98
C ASN A 111 20.31 9.54 4.98
N GLU A 112 20.38 10.58 4.15
CA GLU A 112 19.33 10.84 3.14
C GLU A 112 19.28 9.73 2.09
N PHE A 113 20.43 9.17 1.72
CA PHE A 113 20.47 8.04 0.80
C PHE A 113 19.64 6.84 1.31
N TRP A 114 19.81 6.47 2.58
CA TRP A 114 19.04 5.38 3.19
C TRP A 114 17.55 5.71 3.35
N VAL A 115 17.23 6.96 3.69
CA VAL A 115 15.85 7.45 3.75
C VAL A 115 15.16 7.35 2.38
N VAL A 116 15.82 7.81 1.32
CA VAL A 116 15.31 7.72 -0.06
C VAL A 116 15.11 6.25 -0.46
N LEU A 117 16.08 5.38 -0.17
CA LEU A 117 15.98 3.94 -0.45
C LEU A 117 14.76 3.31 0.26
N PHE A 118 14.51 3.69 1.52
CA PHE A 118 13.36 3.20 2.28
C PHE A 118 12.03 3.69 1.70
N ILE A 119 11.94 4.97 1.31
CA ILE A 119 10.74 5.52 0.65
C ILE A 119 10.48 4.80 -0.68
N VAL A 120 11.53 4.56 -1.48
CA VAL A 120 11.42 3.77 -2.72
C VAL A 120 10.93 2.35 -2.43
N LEU A 121 11.38 1.72 -1.34
CA LEU A 121 10.91 0.39 -0.95
C LEU A 121 9.41 0.39 -0.59
N ILE A 122 8.91 1.43 0.09
CA ILE A 122 7.47 1.58 0.37
C ILE A 122 6.69 1.69 -0.95
N LEU A 123 7.10 2.58 -1.85
CA LEU A 123 6.37 2.89 -3.09
C LEU A 123 6.48 1.77 -4.13
N ALA A 124 7.64 1.10 -4.25
CA ALA A 124 7.90 0.09 -5.27
C ALA A 124 7.53 -1.33 -4.84
N MET A 125 7.51 -1.62 -3.53
CA MET A 125 7.20 -2.97 -3.03
C MET A 125 5.93 -2.99 -2.20
N ASN A 126 5.84 -2.20 -1.11
CA ASN A 126 4.69 -2.27 -0.22
C ASN A 126 3.39 -1.82 -0.89
N LEU A 127 3.44 -0.74 -1.67
CA LEU A 127 2.26 -0.21 -2.36
C LEU A 127 1.66 -1.22 -3.36
N PRO A 128 2.42 -1.81 -4.31
CA PRO A 128 1.87 -2.83 -5.20
C PRO A 128 1.26 -4.02 -4.46
N LEU A 129 1.88 -4.47 -3.37
CA LEU A 129 1.35 -5.55 -2.54
C LEU A 129 0.02 -5.15 -1.88
N CYS A 130 -0.11 -3.90 -1.42
CA CYS A 130 -1.36 -3.38 -0.84
C CYS A 130 -2.46 -3.22 -1.89
N LEU A 131 -2.14 -2.72 -3.08
CA LEU A 131 -3.10 -2.64 -4.19
C LEU A 131 -3.62 -4.05 -4.56
N TRP A 132 -2.72 -5.03 -4.62
CA TRP A 132 -3.10 -6.42 -4.89
C TRP A 132 -3.94 -7.01 -3.76
N ALA A 133 -3.59 -6.75 -2.51
CA ALA A 133 -4.36 -7.16 -1.34
C ALA A 133 -5.79 -6.55 -1.35
N ALA A 134 -5.93 -5.26 -1.67
CA ALA A 134 -7.22 -4.58 -1.80
C ALA A 134 -8.09 -5.23 -2.88
N HIS A 135 -7.47 -5.57 -4.02
CA HIS A 135 -8.14 -6.23 -5.14
C HIS A 135 -8.64 -7.64 -4.75
N LEU A 136 -7.81 -8.43 -4.05
CA LEU A 136 -8.22 -9.73 -3.52
C LEU A 136 -9.34 -9.62 -2.49
N GLY A 137 -9.26 -8.65 -1.57
CA GLY A 137 -10.29 -8.40 -0.56
C GLY A 137 -11.63 -8.04 -1.19
N THR A 138 -11.61 -7.15 -2.18
CA THR A 138 -12.80 -6.73 -2.95
C THR A 138 -13.44 -7.91 -3.69
N ARG A 139 -12.62 -8.72 -4.39
CA ARG A 139 -13.09 -9.93 -5.07
C ARG A 139 -13.75 -10.91 -4.09
N ARG A 140 -13.11 -11.16 -2.95
CA ARG A 140 -13.62 -12.08 -1.94
C ARG A 140 -14.94 -11.60 -1.35
N ALA A 141 -15.07 -10.31 -1.03
CA ALA A 141 -16.31 -9.75 -0.50
C ALA A 141 -17.47 -9.88 -1.49
N ILE A 142 -17.21 -9.64 -2.78
CA ILE A 142 -18.23 -9.74 -3.82
C ILE A 142 -18.63 -11.19 -4.06
N ASN A 143 -17.66 -12.12 -4.06
CA ASN A 143 -17.97 -13.55 -4.13
C ASN A 143 -18.80 -14.01 -2.93
N MET A 144 -18.49 -13.53 -1.72
CA MET A 144 -19.26 -13.82 -0.52
C MET A 144 -20.68 -13.23 -0.61
N TRP A 145 -20.83 -12.03 -1.15
CA TRP A 145 -22.14 -11.42 -1.42
C TRP A 145 -22.96 -12.23 -2.43
N TYR A 146 -22.35 -12.72 -3.51
CA TYR A 146 -23.01 -13.60 -4.47
C TYR A 146 -23.47 -14.91 -3.83
N ARG A 147 -22.66 -15.49 -2.92
CA ARG A 147 -23.05 -16.68 -2.12
C ARG A 147 -24.27 -16.41 -1.25
N LEU A 148 -24.28 -15.30 -0.51
CA LEU A 148 -25.40 -14.92 0.36
C LEU A 148 -26.69 -14.70 -0.43
N ARG A 149 -26.59 -14.28 -1.70
CA ARG A 149 -27.72 -14.12 -2.62
C ARG A 149 -28.10 -15.40 -3.37
N GLY A 150 -27.51 -16.54 -3.05
CA GLY A 150 -27.79 -17.82 -3.69
C GLY A 150 -27.43 -17.89 -5.18
N ARG A 151 -26.57 -16.99 -5.67
CA ARG A 151 -26.17 -16.98 -7.09
C ARG A 151 -25.01 -17.95 -7.33
N PRO A 152 -25.02 -18.70 -8.44
CA PRO A 152 -23.94 -19.64 -8.75
C PRO A 152 -22.62 -18.89 -8.94
N LEU A 153 -21.58 -19.36 -8.25
CA LEU A 153 -20.22 -18.86 -8.42
C LEU A 153 -19.63 -19.47 -9.69
N LYS A 154 -18.91 -18.65 -10.45
CA LYS A 154 -18.07 -19.18 -11.51
C LYS A 154 -16.87 -19.90 -10.90
N PRO A 155 -16.41 -21.03 -11.48
CA PRO A 155 -15.17 -21.65 -11.06
C PRO A 155 -14.01 -20.66 -11.23
N GLU A 156 -13.25 -20.42 -10.16
CA GLU A 156 -12.06 -19.58 -10.20
C GLU A 156 -10.97 -20.30 -10.99
N VAL A 157 -10.43 -19.66 -12.03
CA VAL A 157 -9.38 -20.21 -12.92
C VAL A 157 -7.98 -20.11 -12.26
N SER A 158 -7.86 -19.45 -11.10
CA SER A 158 -6.62 -19.27 -10.36
C SER A 158 -6.73 -19.81 -8.94
N ALA A 159 -5.58 -19.96 -8.25
CA ALA A 159 -5.57 -20.09 -6.80
C ALA A 159 -6.47 -19.01 -6.17
N GLY A 160 -7.33 -19.42 -5.24
CA GLY A 160 -8.32 -18.52 -4.65
C GLY A 160 -7.69 -17.36 -3.88
N PRO A 161 -8.48 -16.37 -3.41
CA PRO A 161 -7.96 -15.14 -2.80
C PRO A 161 -7.12 -15.37 -1.53
N VAL A 162 -7.35 -16.45 -0.79
CA VAL A 162 -6.65 -16.76 0.47
C VAL A 162 -5.20 -17.25 0.24
N PRO A 163 -4.92 -18.27 -0.58
CA PRO A 163 -3.54 -18.67 -0.86
C PRO A 163 -2.73 -17.54 -1.52
N THR A 164 -3.33 -16.72 -2.39
CA THR A 164 -2.63 -15.56 -2.96
C THR A 164 -2.32 -14.51 -1.89
N LEU A 165 -3.21 -14.28 -0.92
CA LEU A 165 -2.92 -13.38 0.20
C LEU A 165 -1.72 -13.87 1.03
N LEU A 166 -1.61 -15.16 1.30
CA LEU A 166 -0.46 -15.71 2.04
C LEU A 166 0.87 -15.47 1.31
N LEU A 167 0.88 -15.60 -0.03
CA LEU A 167 2.05 -15.30 -0.85
C LEU A 167 2.41 -13.81 -0.78
N ILE A 168 1.43 -12.91 -0.89
CA ILE A 168 1.63 -11.47 -0.77
C ILE A 168 2.14 -11.11 0.63
N LEU A 169 1.62 -11.76 1.68
CA LEU A 169 2.12 -11.58 3.04
C LEU A 169 3.57 -12.05 3.20
N ALA A 170 3.93 -13.22 2.67
CA ALA A 170 5.31 -13.68 2.67
C ALA A 170 6.25 -12.69 1.95
N ALA A 171 5.85 -12.19 0.78
CA ALA A 171 6.59 -11.16 0.05
C ALA A 171 6.70 -9.85 0.85
N SER A 172 5.64 -9.45 1.56
CA SER A 172 5.65 -8.25 2.40
C SER A 172 6.59 -8.37 3.59
N VAL A 173 6.70 -9.56 4.21
CA VAL A 173 7.66 -9.83 5.29
C VAL A 173 9.08 -9.76 4.76
N ALA A 174 9.35 -10.34 3.58
CA ALA A 174 10.67 -10.26 2.94
C ALA A 174 11.06 -8.79 2.64
N ALA A 175 10.15 -8.00 2.09
CA ALA A 175 10.36 -6.57 1.87
C ALA A 175 10.56 -5.81 3.20
N GLY A 176 9.76 -6.12 4.23
CA GLY A 176 9.91 -5.55 5.57
C GLY A 176 11.26 -5.89 6.22
N LEU A 177 11.82 -7.07 5.95
CA LEU A 177 13.15 -7.46 6.42
C LEU A 177 14.25 -6.64 5.74
N VAL A 178 14.13 -6.38 4.42
CA VAL A 178 15.01 -5.43 3.72
C VAL A 178 14.87 -4.03 4.33
N GLY A 179 13.65 -3.58 4.59
CA GLY A 179 13.39 -2.30 5.25
C GLY A 179 14.02 -2.20 6.64
N ALA A 180 13.94 -3.27 7.43
CA ALA A 180 14.54 -3.34 8.76
C ALA A 180 16.07 -3.21 8.72
N LEU A 181 16.71 -3.85 7.74
CA LEU A 181 18.14 -3.67 7.48
C LEU A 181 18.47 -2.22 7.11
N ILE A 182 17.68 -1.59 6.24
CA ILE A 182 17.88 -0.19 5.83
C ILE A 182 17.77 0.75 7.04
N ILE A 183 16.74 0.59 7.87
CA ILE A 183 16.56 1.43 9.08
C ILE A 183 17.69 1.23 10.09
N SER A 184 18.27 0.03 10.17
CA SER A 184 19.43 -0.19 11.05
C SER A 184 20.62 0.70 10.68
N TYR A 185 20.77 1.07 9.41
CA TYR A 185 21.80 2.00 8.94
C TYR A 185 21.43 3.48 9.10
N THR A 186 20.14 3.83 9.17
CA THR A 186 19.71 5.21 9.46
C THR A 186 19.84 5.56 10.95
N GLN A 187 19.75 4.57 11.84
CA GLN A 187 19.84 4.76 13.30
C GLN A 187 21.26 4.60 13.85
N ALA A 188 22.22 4.15 13.04
CA ALA A 188 23.60 3.89 13.45
C ALA A 188 24.51 5.15 13.40
N PHE A 189 23.97 6.30 13.00
CA PHE A 189 24.65 7.59 12.91
C PHE A 189 23.85 8.67 13.66
#